data_AF-A0A849DY62-F1
#
_entry.id   AF-A0A849DY62-F1
#
_cell.length_a   1.000
_cell.length_b   1.000
_cell.length_c   1.000
_cell.angle_alpha   90.00
_cell.angle_beta   90.00
_cell.angle_gamma   90.00
#
_symmetry.space_group_name_H-M   'P 1'
#
loop_
_entity.id
_entity.type
_entity.pdbx_description
1 polymer ?
#
loop_
_entity_poly.entity_id
_entity_poly.type
_entity_poly.pdbx_seq_one_letter_code
_entity_poly.pdbx_strand_id
1 'polypeptide(L)'
;SVAVNGALSGTPSHGDVGATPFVVKVEDAALASDTATLNISVVSVYNAWSNQYSLAEGPTGDDDGDGLKNLAEYGLGGNPTNPSDRGYQPTYGLASGGGSNWLEYIHVQQTDPNSGLLYYLELSDNLVSNVWTNTGYTVVGSGPFTNGLDAVTNQISTDSKDQQFIRLKIEQN
;
A
#
# COMPACT_ATOMS: atom_id res chain seq x y z
N SER A 1 -11.84 4.22 22.64
CA SER A 1 -12.21 4.36 24.06
C SER A 1 -13.32 5.38 24.21
N VAL A 2 -13.93 5.45 25.40
CA VAL A 2 -14.93 6.46 25.74
C VAL A 2 -14.40 7.29 26.90
N ALA A 3 -14.32 8.60 26.73
CA ALA A 3 -13.88 9.52 27.78
C ALA A 3 -15.04 9.87 28.74
N VAL A 4 -14.71 10.42 29.91
CA VAL A 4 -15.69 10.79 30.95
C VAL A 4 -16.70 11.87 30.51
N ASN A 5 -16.37 12.63 29.47
CA ASN A 5 -17.25 13.61 28.84
C ASN A 5 -18.09 13.01 27.70
N GLY A 6 -18.07 11.69 27.50
CA GLY A 6 -18.78 11.00 26.43
C GLY A 6 -18.07 11.01 25.07
N ALA A 7 -16.86 11.57 24.95
CA ALA A 7 -16.13 11.57 23.68
C ALA A 7 -15.68 10.15 23.30
N LEU A 8 -15.98 9.75 22.06
CA LEU A 8 -15.50 8.52 21.44
C LEU A 8 -14.18 8.80 20.71
N SER A 9 -13.18 7.95 20.89
CA SER A 9 -11.90 8.05 20.19
C SER A 9 -11.33 6.68 19.81
N GLY A 10 -10.48 6.66 18.79
CA GLY A 10 -9.80 5.47 18.28
C GLY A 10 -9.28 5.73 16.87
N THR A 11 -8.34 4.89 16.42
CA THR A 11 -7.84 4.90 15.05
C THR A 11 -8.19 3.54 14.45
N PRO A 12 -9.16 3.46 13.52
CA PRO A 12 -9.45 2.21 12.82
C PRO A 12 -8.25 1.83 11.93
N SER A 13 -8.04 0.53 11.78
CA SER A 13 -7.09 -0.06 10.85
C SER A 13 -7.75 -0.40 9.51
N HIS A 14 -6.95 -0.86 8.54
CA HIS A 14 -7.52 -1.40 7.30
C HIS A 14 -8.47 -2.59 7.55
N GLY A 15 -8.21 -3.39 8.60
CA GLY A 15 -9.07 -4.52 8.97
C GLY A 15 -10.46 -4.12 9.47
N ASP A 16 -10.67 -2.84 9.79
CA ASP A 16 -11.95 -2.31 10.28
C ASP A 16 -12.82 -1.71 9.16
N VAL A 17 -12.38 -1.75 7.89
CA VAL A 17 -13.12 -1.21 6.75
C VAL A 17 -14.51 -1.83 6.65
N GLY A 18 -15.52 -0.97 6.54
CA GLY A 18 -16.93 -1.37 6.53
C GLY A 18 -17.79 -0.52 7.45
N ALA A 19 -19.07 -0.86 7.50
CA ALA A 19 -20.03 -0.20 8.38
C ALA A 19 -20.19 -0.99 9.68
N THR A 20 -20.00 -0.32 10.81
CA THR A 20 -20.11 -0.93 12.15
C THR A 20 -21.13 -0.15 12.97
N PRO A 21 -22.30 -0.75 13.30
CA PRO A 21 -23.27 -0.10 14.16
C PRO A 21 -22.85 -0.22 15.63
N PHE A 22 -22.95 0.89 16.35
CA PHE A 22 -22.74 0.98 17.80
C PHE A 22 -24.05 1.33 18.48
N VAL A 23 -24.33 0.73 19.63
CA VAL A 23 -25.47 1.12 20.48
C VAL A 23 -24.94 2.02 21.60
N VAL A 24 -25.42 3.25 21.64
CA VAL A 24 -25.13 4.22 22.70
C VAL A 24 -26.28 4.17 23.71
N LYS A 25 -26.00 3.89 24.98
CA LYS A 25 -26.94 4.00 26.08
C LYS A 25 -26.58 5.23 26.93
N VAL A 26 -27.56 6.08 27.22
CA VAL A 26 -27.42 7.18 28.18
C VAL A 26 -28.31 6.92 29.38
N GLU A 27 -27.85 7.24 30.59
CA GLU A 27 -28.58 7.10 31.85
C GLU A 27 -28.49 8.40 32.65
N ASP A 28 -29.60 8.83 33.23
CA ASP A 28 -29.66 10.03 34.07
C ASP A 28 -29.46 9.72 35.57
N ALA A 29 -29.43 10.76 36.41
CA ALA A 29 -29.27 10.61 37.86
C ALA A 29 -30.46 9.90 38.55
N ALA A 30 -31.60 9.77 37.87
CA ALA A 30 -32.78 9.05 38.33
C ALA A 30 -32.81 7.58 37.84
N LEU A 31 -31.74 7.11 37.19
CA LEU A 31 -31.60 5.78 36.58
C LEU A 31 -32.53 5.52 35.40
N ALA A 32 -33.14 6.57 34.82
CA ALA A 32 -33.85 6.44 33.55
C ALA A 32 -32.82 6.36 32.42
N SER A 33 -33.05 5.49 31.44
CA SER A 33 -32.12 5.31 30.33
C SER A 33 -32.82 5.19 28.99
N ASP A 34 -32.09 5.57 27.94
CA ASP A 34 -32.50 5.42 26.55
C ASP A 34 -31.30 4.95 25.71
N THR A 35 -31.58 4.40 24.52
CA THR A 35 -30.56 3.92 23.59
C THR A 35 -30.74 4.49 22.19
N ALA A 36 -29.62 4.72 21.51
CA ALA A 36 -29.57 5.15 20.12
C ALA A 36 -28.52 4.36 19.33
N THR A 37 -28.74 4.15 18.04
CA THR A 37 -27.76 3.53 17.15
C THR A 37 -26.89 4.59 16.48
N LEU A 38 -25.59 4.48 16.64
CA LEU A 38 -24.56 5.25 15.94
C LEU A 38 -23.96 4.38 14.83
N ASN A 39 -24.10 4.80 13.57
CA ASN A 39 -23.48 4.11 12.44
C ASN A 39 -22.15 4.81 12.09
N ILE A 40 -21.05 4.07 12.14
CA ILE A 40 -19.74 4.55 11.69
C ILE A 40 -19.33 3.69 10.51
N SER A 41 -18.94 4.32 9.40
CA SER A 41 -18.34 3.63 8.26
C SER A 41 -16.85 3.98 8.18
N VAL A 42 -16.01 2.95 8.25
CA VAL A 42 -14.58 3.07 7.97
C VAL A 42 -14.39 2.84 6.48
N VAL A 43 -13.69 3.77 5.83
CA VAL A 43 -13.30 3.67 4.42
C VAL A 43 -11.83 3.31 4.32
N SER A 44 -11.46 2.50 3.33
CA SER A 44 -10.04 2.22 3.08
C SER A 44 -9.33 3.49 2.63
N VAL A 45 -8.03 3.59 2.91
CA VAL A 45 -7.21 4.74 2.51
C VAL A 45 -7.19 4.88 0.98
N TYR A 46 -7.10 3.77 0.25
CA TYR A 46 -7.24 3.77 -1.21
C TYR A 46 -8.59 4.34 -1.67
N ASN A 47 -9.72 3.97 -1.06
CA ASN A 47 -11.02 4.51 -1.47
C ASN A 47 -11.15 6.00 -1.17
N ALA A 48 -10.60 6.47 -0.05
CA ALA A 48 -10.55 7.90 0.25
C ALA A 48 -9.72 8.66 -0.80
N TRP A 49 -8.56 8.13 -1.16
CA TRP A 49 -7.70 8.67 -2.22
C TRP A 49 -8.38 8.64 -3.60
N SER A 50 -8.99 7.52 -3.99
CA SER A 50 -9.71 7.36 -5.25
C SER A 50 -10.87 8.36 -5.37
N ASN A 51 -11.62 8.58 -4.29
CA ASN A 51 -12.69 9.58 -4.24
C ASN A 51 -12.17 11.02 -4.41
N GLN A 52 -10.97 11.33 -3.89
CA GLN A 52 -10.35 12.65 -4.06
C GLN A 52 -10.07 12.94 -5.54
N TYR A 53 -9.66 11.92 -6.31
CA TYR A 53 -9.43 12.03 -7.75
C TYR A 53 -10.68 11.79 -8.59
N SER A 54 -11.81 11.40 -7.97
CA SER A 54 -13.06 11.08 -8.67
C SER A 54 -12.88 10.01 -9.76
N LEU A 55 -12.10 8.97 -9.45
CA LEU A 55 -11.82 7.89 -10.40
C LEU A 55 -13.10 7.15 -10.80
N ALA A 56 -13.20 6.83 -12.08
CA ALA A 56 -14.28 6.06 -12.67
C ALA A 56 -14.02 4.56 -12.58
N GLU A 57 -12.75 4.13 -12.66
CA GLU A 57 -12.39 2.72 -12.57
C GLU A 57 -11.92 2.31 -11.16
N GLY A 58 -11.87 1.00 -10.92
CA GLY A 58 -11.41 0.44 -9.66
C GLY A 58 -9.87 0.39 -9.55
N PRO A 59 -9.33 -0.25 -8.50
CA PRO A 59 -7.89 -0.37 -8.27
C PRO A 59 -7.11 -1.03 -9.41
N THR A 60 -7.77 -1.86 -10.21
CA THR A 60 -7.15 -2.52 -11.37
C THR A 60 -7.30 -1.76 -12.69
N GLY A 61 -8.06 -0.66 -12.69
CA GLY A 61 -8.26 0.21 -13.83
C GLY A 61 -7.09 1.17 -14.05
N ASP A 62 -7.17 1.94 -15.14
CA ASP A 62 -6.16 2.89 -15.61
C ASP A 62 -6.89 4.13 -16.12
N ASP A 63 -7.27 5.00 -15.18
CA ASP A 63 -8.19 6.12 -15.45
C ASP A 63 -7.59 7.19 -16.38
N ASP A 64 -6.26 7.30 -16.45
CA ASP A 64 -5.57 8.28 -17.28
C ASP A 64 -4.90 7.70 -18.54
N GLY A 65 -4.86 6.37 -18.67
CA GLY A 65 -4.45 5.66 -19.87
C GLY A 65 -2.94 5.60 -20.08
N ASP A 66 -2.13 5.70 -19.02
CA ASP A 66 -0.68 5.64 -19.10
C ASP A 66 -0.11 4.19 -19.07
N GLY A 67 -0.99 3.20 -18.82
CA GLY A 67 -0.66 1.79 -18.68
C GLY A 67 -0.32 1.36 -17.25
N LEU A 68 -0.35 2.26 -16.27
CA LEU A 68 -0.20 1.98 -14.85
C LEU A 68 -1.59 1.92 -14.22
N LYS A 69 -1.78 0.94 -13.34
CA LYS A 69 -3.08 0.79 -12.67
C LYS A 69 -3.23 1.80 -11.55
N ASN A 70 -4.45 2.26 -11.29
CA ASN A 70 -4.79 3.18 -10.21
C ASN A 70 -4.20 2.77 -8.84
N LEU A 71 -4.21 1.47 -8.51
CA LEU A 71 -3.62 0.98 -7.26
C LEU A 71 -2.09 1.14 -7.23
N ALA A 72 -1.43 0.95 -8.37
CA ALA A 72 0.01 1.13 -8.47
C ALA A 72 0.37 2.62 -8.39
N GLU A 73 -0.41 3.51 -8.98
CA GLU A 73 -0.23 4.96 -8.82
C GLU A 73 -0.41 5.41 -7.38
N TYR A 74 -1.46 4.95 -6.70
CA TYR A 74 -1.63 5.17 -5.26
C TYR A 74 -0.42 4.68 -4.46
N GLY A 75 0.07 3.47 -4.77
CA GLY A 75 1.19 2.87 -4.07
C GLY A 75 2.55 3.53 -4.37
N LEU A 76 2.69 4.18 -5.52
CA LEU A 76 3.94 4.83 -5.97
C LEU A 76 3.90 6.36 -5.83
N GLY A 77 2.78 6.93 -5.37
CA GLY A 77 2.59 8.37 -5.19
C GLY A 77 2.41 9.16 -6.49
N GLY A 78 1.79 8.54 -7.50
CA GLY A 78 1.42 9.18 -8.76
C GLY A 78 0.06 9.89 -8.72
N ASN A 79 -0.37 10.38 -9.88
CA ASN A 79 -1.65 11.05 -10.07
C ASN A 79 -2.49 10.34 -11.15
N PRO A 80 -3.55 9.60 -10.76
CA PRO A 80 -4.38 8.74 -11.61
C PRO A 80 -5.29 9.47 -12.61
N THR A 81 -5.07 10.77 -12.77
CA THR A 81 -5.80 11.61 -13.73
C THR A 81 -4.84 12.36 -14.64
N ASN A 82 -3.53 12.09 -14.54
CA ASN A 82 -2.49 12.77 -15.27
C ASN A 82 -1.44 11.76 -15.76
N PRO A 83 -1.47 11.37 -17.05
CA PRO A 83 -0.64 10.28 -17.56
C PRO A 83 0.86 10.61 -17.62
N SER A 84 1.24 11.84 -17.27
CA SER A 84 2.65 12.23 -17.12
C SER A 84 3.18 12.06 -15.70
N ASP A 85 2.33 11.79 -14.72
CA ASP A 85 2.67 11.68 -13.31
C ASP A 85 2.42 10.26 -12.79
N ARG A 86 3.29 9.35 -13.21
CA ARG A 86 3.23 7.92 -12.86
C ARG A 86 3.77 7.62 -11.45
N GLY A 87 4.03 8.65 -10.65
CA GLY A 87 4.71 8.53 -9.36
C GLY A 87 6.18 8.10 -9.45
N TYR A 88 6.73 7.61 -8.34
CA TYR A 88 8.12 7.23 -8.21
C TYR A 88 8.36 5.79 -8.69
N GLN A 89 8.65 5.65 -9.99
CA GLN A 89 8.92 4.36 -10.60
C GLN A 89 10.18 3.68 -10.00
N PRO A 90 10.19 2.34 -9.92
CA PRO A 90 11.35 1.61 -9.43
C PRO A 90 12.62 1.94 -10.22
N THR A 91 13.75 1.99 -9.52
CA THR A 91 15.08 2.18 -10.10
C THR A 91 15.94 0.96 -9.81
N TYR A 92 16.98 0.77 -10.62
CA TYR A 92 17.90 -0.35 -10.43
C TYR A 92 19.34 0.05 -10.70
N GLY A 93 20.26 -0.62 -10.03
CA GLY A 93 21.70 -0.38 -10.14
C GLY A 93 22.50 -1.63 -9.86
N LEU A 94 23.76 -1.64 -10.30
CA LEU A 94 24.70 -2.69 -9.93
C LEU A 94 25.49 -2.24 -8.70
N ALA A 95 25.63 -3.15 -7.75
CA ALA A 95 26.45 -2.96 -6.56
C ALA A 95 27.38 -4.17 -6.37
N SER A 96 28.58 -3.91 -5.86
CA SER A 96 29.53 -4.96 -5.46
C SER A 96 29.77 -4.89 -3.96
N GLY A 97 29.69 -6.01 -3.27
CA GLY A 97 29.85 -6.06 -1.82
C GLY A 97 29.93 -7.48 -1.29
N GLY A 98 30.72 -7.69 -0.23
CA GLY A 98 30.86 -9.01 0.41
C GLY A 98 31.46 -10.10 -0.48
N GLY A 99 32.20 -9.73 -1.55
CA GLY A 99 32.77 -10.67 -2.52
C GLY A 99 31.81 -11.16 -3.61
N SER A 100 30.63 -10.54 -3.74
CA SER A 100 29.61 -10.86 -4.76
C SER A 100 29.14 -9.60 -5.48
N ASN A 101 28.44 -9.80 -6.60
CA ASN A 101 27.77 -8.75 -7.37
C ASN A 101 26.25 -8.86 -7.20
N TRP A 102 25.62 -7.69 -7.11
CA TRP A 102 24.20 -7.54 -6.81
C TRP A 102 23.55 -6.62 -7.82
N LEU A 103 22.34 -6.97 -8.23
CA LEU A 103 21.38 -6.01 -8.74
C LEU A 103 20.61 -5.45 -7.55
N GLU A 104 20.69 -4.15 -7.35
CA GLU A 104 19.82 -3.43 -6.42
C GLU A 104 18.56 -3.01 -7.16
N TYR A 105 17.40 -3.38 -6.64
CA TYR A 105 16.08 -2.98 -7.10
C TYR A 105 15.44 -2.13 -6.01
N ILE A 106 15.27 -0.84 -6.29
CA ILE A 106 14.79 0.16 -5.34
C ILE A 106 13.38 0.59 -5.75
N HIS A 107 12.41 0.43 -4.86
CA HIS A 107 11.05 0.94 -5.06
C HIS A 107 10.61 1.76 -3.86
N VAL A 108 9.60 2.62 -4.05
CA VAL A 108 8.92 3.27 -2.93
C VAL A 108 7.82 2.37 -2.37
N GLN A 109 7.42 2.63 -1.13
CA GLN A 109 6.21 2.09 -0.50
C GLN A 109 5.59 3.14 0.42
N GLN A 110 4.29 3.05 0.69
CA GLN A 110 3.62 3.90 1.68
C GLN A 110 4.21 3.71 3.09
N THR A 111 4.51 4.81 3.80
CA THR A 111 5.01 4.78 5.18
C THR A 111 3.90 4.38 6.18
N ASP A 112 2.63 4.64 5.86
CA ASP A 112 1.51 4.25 6.72
C ASP A 112 1.29 2.72 6.66
N PRO A 113 1.47 1.97 7.77
CA PRO A 113 1.20 0.54 7.80
C PRO A 113 -0.28 0.20 7.58
N ASN A 114 -1.20 1.16 7.71
CA ASN A 114 -2.63 1.01 7.44
C ASN A 114 -3.03 1.49 6.03
N SER A 115 -2.06 1.78 5.15
CA SER A 115 -2.31 2.14 3.74
C SER A 115 -3.14 1.11 2.99
N GLY A 116 -3.22 -0.12 3.51
CA GLY A 116 -3.94 -1.24 2.92
C GLY A 116 -3.18 -1.85 1.75
N LEU A 117 -1.85 -1.65 1.68
CA LEU A 117 -1.00 -2.17 0.61
C LEU A 117 0.04 -3.15 1.14
N LEU A 118 0.28 -4.18 0.33
CA LEU A 118 1.43 -5.08 0.44
C LEU A 118 2.35 -4.88 -0.76
N TYR A 119 3.66 -4.80 -0.48
CA TYR A 119 4.71 -4.65 -1.48
C TYR A 119 5.65 -5.86 -1.44
N TYR A 120 5.94 -6.44 -2.60
CA TYR A 120 6.95 -7.50 -2.73
C TYR A 120 7.46 -7.59 -4.17
N LEU A 121 8.60 -8.25 -4.35
CA LEU A 121 9.12 -8.54 -5.69
C LEU A 121 8.75 -9.95 -6.10
N GLU A 122 8.50 -10.13 -7.39
CA GLU A 122 8.46 -11.44 -8.01
C GLU A 122 9.58 -11.55 -9.04
N LEU A 123 10.25 -12.70 -9.02
CA LEU A 123 11.35 -13.02 -9.90
C LEU A 123 10.98 -14.20 -10.81
N SER A 124 11.54 -14.21 -12.01
CA SER A 124 11.42 -15.32 -12.95
C SER A 124 12.71 -15.53 -13.73
N ASP A 125 13.03 -16.78 -14.06
CA ASP A 125 14.19 -17.11 -14.91
C ASP A 125 13.88 -16.91 -16.41
N ASN A 126 12.60 -16.79 -16.81
CA ASN A 126 12.20 -16.53 -18.19
C ASN A 126 10.76 -15.98 -18.30
N LEU A 127 10.46 -15.24 -19.37
CA LEU A 127 9.11 -14.70 -19.62
C LEU A 127 8.17 -15.68 -20.33
N VAL A 128 8.63 -16.86 -20.75
CA VAL A 128 7.86 -17.81 -21.55
C VAL A 128 7.00 -18.73 -20.69
N SER A 129 7.52 -19.20 -19.56
CA SER A 129 6.84 -20.14 -18.66
C SER A 129 5.76 -19.48 -17.80
N ASN A 130 5.80 -18.15 -17.66
CA ASN A 130 4.95 -17.38 -16.74
C ASN A 130 5.02 -17.89 -15.28
N VAL A 131 6.13 -18.50 -14.88
CA VAL A 131 6.38 -18.92 -13.50
C VAL A 131 7.12 -17.81 -12.77
N TRP A 132 6.52 -17.28 -11.72
CA TRP A 132 7.05 -16.21 -10.89
C TRP A 132 7.13 -16.66 -9.44
N THR A 133 8.20 -16.28 -8.73
CA THR A 133 8.39 -16.60 -7.32
C THR A 133 8.67 -15.35 -6.51
N ASN A 134 8.07 -15.25 -5.32
CA ASN A 134 8.36 -14.22 -4.32
C ASN A 134 9.58 -14.61 -3.44
N THR A 135 10.64 -15.10 -4.08
CA THR A 135 11.89 -15.52 -3.43
C THR A 135 13.07 -15.17 -4.33
N GLY A 136 14.29 -15.20 -3.78
CA GLY A 136 15.52 -14.91 -4.53
C GLY A 136 16.01 -13.47 -4.42
N TYR A 137 15.44 -12.69 -3.51
CA TYR A 137 15.90 -11.34 -3.17
C TYR A 137 15.93 -11.14 -1.66
N THR A 138 16.69 -10.14 -1.20
CA THR A 138 16.75 -9.73 0.20
C THR A 138 16.55 -8.23 0.32
N VAL A 139 15.68 -7.79 1.22
CA VAL A 139 15.59 -6.36 1.59
C VAL A 139 16.80 -6.01 2.45
N VAL A 140 17.62 -5.07 1.98
CA VAL A 140 18.87 -4.67 2.65
C VAL A 140 18.81 -3.26 3.23
N GLY A 141 17.75 -2.51 2.92
CA GLY A 141 17.51 -1.21 3.50
C GLY A 141 16.09 -0.74 3.27
N SER A 142 15.58 0.02 4.23
CA SER A 142 14.40 0.85 4.07
C SER A 142 14.59 2.16 4.82
N GLY A 143 14.01 3.24 4.33
CA GLY A 143 14.05 4.52 5.03
C GLY A 143 13.17 5.59 4.39
N PRO A 144 12.93 6.70 5.12
CA PRO A 144 12.08 7.79 4.64
C PRO A 144 12.59 8.35 3.31
N PHE A 145 11.66 8.61 2.40
CA PHE A 145 11.95 9.24 1.11
C PHE A 145 11.23 10.59 0.98
N THR A 146 9.99 10.62 0.49
CA THR A 146 9.22 11.84 0.27
C THR A 146 7.72 11.56 0.30
N ASN A 147 6.89 12.58 0.56
CA ASN A 147 5.42 12.51 0.45
C ASN A 147 4.77 11.31 1.18
N GLY A 148 5.30 10.94 2.35
CA GLY A 148 4.78 9.78 3.10
C GLY A 148 5.13 8.43 2.49
N LEU A 149 6.19 8.38 1.68
CA LEU A 149 6.76 7.17 1.13
C LEU A 149 8.14 6.89 1.74
N ASP A 150 8.43 5.61 1.90
CA ASP A 150 9.75 5.07 2.20
C ASP A 150 10.36 4.48 0.93
N ALA A 151 11.67 4.60 0.75
CA ALA A 151 12.42 3.86 -0.26
C ALA A 151 12.89 2.52 0.32
N VAL A 152 12.73 1.43 -0.45
CA VAL A 152 13.10 0.07 -0.07
C VAL A 152 14.10 -0.48 -1.09
N THR A 153 15.28 -0.86 -0.60
CA THR A 153 16.36 -1.45 -1.42
C THR A 153 16.33 -2.96 -1.29
N ASN A 154 16.10 -3.63 -2.41
CA ASN A 154 16.17 -5.08 -2.54
C ASN A 154 17.46 -5.46 -3.27
N GLN A 155 18.16 -6.50 -2.82
CA GLN A 155 19.32 -7.06 -3.49
C GLN A 155 19.01 -8.43 -4.08
N ILE A 156 19.45 -8.63 -5.31
CA ILE A 156 19.33 -9.87 -6.08
C ILE A 156 20.73 -10.26 -6.54
N SER A 157 21.16 -11.50 -6.27
CA SER A 157 22.51 -11.94 -6.62
C SER A 157 22.63 -12.18 -8.13
N THR A 158 23.60 -11.54 -8.77
CA THR A 158 23.90 -11.76 -10.19
C THR A 158 24.77 -12.99 -10.44
N ASP A 159 25.29 -13.61 -9.38
CA ASP A 159 26.19 -14.77 -9.50
C ASP A 159 25.40 -16.09 -9.54
N SER A 160 24.12 -16.05 -9.16
CA SER A 160 23.30 -17.25 -8.97
C SER A 160 22.61 -17.75 -10.25
N LYS A 161 22.35 -16.85 -11.20
CA LYS A 161 21.54 -17.09 -12.39
C LYS A 161 22.08 -16.27 -13.56
N ASP A 162 22.08 -16.87 -14.76
CA ASP A 162 22.54 -16.22 -15.98
C ASP A 162 21.59 -15.11 -16.47
N GLN A 163 20.31 -15.21 -16.13
CA GLN A 163 19.28 -14.21 -16.45
C GLN A 163 18.16 -14.25 -15.41
N GLN A 164 17.58 -13.09 -15.09
CA GLN A 164 16.38 -12.98 -14.27
C GLN A 164 15.51 -11.80 -14.74
N PHE A 165 14.22 -11.95 -14.54
CA PHE A 165 13.20 -10.94 -14.76
C PHE A 165 12.58 -10.60 -13.41
N ILE A 166 12.31 -9.32 -13.18
CA ILE A 166 11.86 -8.82 -11.88
C ILE A 166 10.63 -7.94 -12.12
N ARG A 167 9.63 -8.09 -11.27
CA ARG A 167 8.50 -7.16 -11.20
C ARG A 167 8.18 -6.80 -9.75
N LEU A 168 7.85 -5.54 -9.53
CA LEU A 168 7.22 -5.10 -8.29
C LEU A 168 5.75 -5.49 -8.28
N LYS A 169 5.29 -6.01 -7.16
CA LYS A 169 3.89 -6.30 -6.87
C LYS A 169 3.40 -5.37 -5.78
N ILE A 170 2.29 -4.70 -6.07
CA ILE A 170 1.53 -3.85 -5.15
C ILE A 170 0.12 -4.42 -5.12
N GLU A 171 -0.33 -4.87 -3.96
CA GLU A 171 -1.61 -5.54 -3.76
C GLU A 171 -2.34 -4.97 -2.56
N GLN A 172 -3.67 -5.04 -2.56
CA GLN A 172 -4.45 -4.68 -1.38
C GLN A 172 -4.27 -5.75 -0.29
N ASN A 173 -4.02 -5.32 0.95
CA ASN A 173 -3.83 -6.18 2.13
C ASN A 173 -5.10 -6.25 2.98
#